data_AF-A0A914D271-F1
#
_entry.id   AF-A0A914D271-F1
#
_cell.length_a   1.000
_cell.length_b   1.000
_cell.length_c   1.000
_cell.angle_alpha   90.00
_cell.angle_beta   90.00
_cell.angle_gamma   90.00
#
_symmetry.space_group_name_H-M   'P 1'
#
loop_
_entity.id
_entity.type
_entity.pdbx_description
1 polymer ?
#
loop_
_entity_poly.entity_id
_entity_poly.type
_entity_poly.pdbx_seq_one_letter_code
_entity_poly.pdbx_strand_id
1 'polypeptide(L)'
;MAPPPLDEKKIIHFFNKEFNYDVGPIFQPTQKPDVYWVAYNMYKFICQSVFQLNENFFATDPEEITAGALPMLRVATALNSLLNDLQGDPANSVDFSVTDIIMPNAKKTKIFLSWLIPYYEVIRERKDYVEDLFNEIDQRRIDLQKDEFEVSMMEKQVENKRRLIEQMKRQKNEMFEKAGRLEEEIHHKKAQIAEMKGVHAKQEEQLKSFVELLKQEHATLKAEKEENSNLEKNIVQSPERLLKEIETLKEAIDEVSGKLVETEKSIRDMQRRKSELAHLMENCTALLEELARKCESKWEHFNKELHKGNTDLNELEEMNGKSIEAKKRVEQARRKQHEELQKNAHEKQQLEDEFEQKREQKAAIENEIRTEQEREKALKEENKKHQSKHKEMQEKYKEIDTKFNEAIRNYMKKSKEIKQKISEEEKIIKSTSDKMQKAIEAYKNIKSLGSIMHDQNINEVKNNENKPPNN
;
A
#
# COMPACT_ATOMS: atom_id res chain seq x y z
N MET A 1 -29.74 52.83 70.22
CA MET A 1 -30.18 52.45 71.59
C MET A 1 -29.02 51.75 72.27
N ALA A 2 -28.65 52.19 73.49
CA ALA A 2 -27.59 51.51 74.22
C ALA A 2 -28.00 50.09 74.61
N PRO A 3 -27.11 49.07 74.50
CA PRO A 3 -27.39 47.75 74.98
C PRO A 3 -27.65 47.83 76.49
N PRO A 4 -28.57 47.00 77.01
CA PRO A 4 -28.79 46.96 78.44
C PRO A 4 -27.46 46.65 79.14
N PRO A 5 -27.13 47.37 80.23
CA PRO A 5 -25.86 47.16 80.91
C PRO A 5 -25.75 45.71 81.38
N LEU A 6 -24.68 45.05 80.97
CA LEU A 6 -24.37 43.69 81.41
C LEU A 6 -24.20 43.66 82.92
N ASP A 7 -24.68 42.58 83.54
CA ASP A 7 -24.45 42.33 84.96
C ASP A 7 -22.95 42.13 85.23
N GLU A 8 -22.46 42.62 86.37
CA GLU A 8 -21.04 42.54 86.76
C GLU A 8 -20.57 41.09 86.84
N LYS A 9 -21.43 40.19 87.31
CA LYS A 9 -21.13 38.75 87.35
C LYS A 9 -20.90 38.17 85.95
N LYS A 10 -21.65 38.65 84.95
CA LYS A 10 -21.49 38.21 83.55
C LYS A 10 -20.18 38.73 82.95
N ILE A 11 -19.84 39.99 83.24
CA ILE A 11 -18.57 40.58 82.81
C ILE A 11 -17.39 39.81 83.43
N ILE A 12 -17.41 39.58 84.74
CA ILE A 12 -16.37 38.83 85.45
C ILE A 12 -16.27 37.40 84.91
N HIS A 13 -17.40 36.73 84.71
CA HIS A 13 -17.43 35.37 84.15
C HIS A 13 -16.84 35.31 82.74
N PHE A 14 -17.16 36.28 81.87
CA PHE A 14 -16.62 36.36 80.52
C PHE A 14 -15.09 36.44 80.52
N PHE A 15 -14.51 37.40 81.27
CA PHE A 15 -13.05 37.56 81.32
C PHE A 15 -12.33 36.40 82.03
N ASN A 16 -12.94 35.80 83.05
CA ASN A 16 -12.40 34.61 83.70
C ASN A 16 -12.39 33.41 82.75
N LYS A 17 -13.48 33.19 82.00
CA LYS A 17 -13.61 32.06 81.07
C LYS A 17 -12.64 32.19 79.90
N GLU A 18 -12.61 33.35 79.29
CA GLU A 18 -11.92 33.53 78.02
C GLU A 18 -10.43 33.85 78.22
N PHE A 19 -10.04 34.50 79.32
CA PHE A 19 -8.70 35.06 79.49
C PHE A 19 -8.04 34.75 80.84
N ASN A 20 -8.67 33.94 81.69
CA ASN A 20 -8.18 33.60 83.02
C ASN A 20 -7.72 34.85 83.82
N TYR A 21 -8.48 35.94 83.68
CA TYR A 21 -8.11 37.25 84.18
C TYR A 21 -9.20 37.81 85.11
N ASP A 22 -8.85 38.03 86.39
CA ASP A 22 -9.80 38.53 87.38
C ASP A 22 -9.99 40.05 87.23
N VAL A 23 -11.12 40.43 86.63
CA VAL A 23 -11.57 41.84 86.50
C VAL A 23 -12.41 42.32 87.68
N GLY A 24 -12.67 41.46 88.67
CA GLY A 24 -13.40 41.77 89.89
C GLY A 24 -12.90 43.02 90.64
N PRO A 25 -11.58 43.30 90.71
CA PRO A 25 -11.05 44.49 91.38
C PRO A 25 -11.54 45.84 90.82
N ILE A 26 -11.98 45.92 89.55
CA ILE A 26 -12.45 47.17 88.93
C ILE A 26 -13.81 47.62 89.52
N PHE A 27 -14.62 46.68 89.99
CA PHE A 27 -15.98 46.91 90.46
C PHE A 27 -16.09 47.04 91.99
N GLN A 28 -14.96 47.00 92.71
CA GLN A 28 -14.96 47.14 94.17
C GLN A 28 -15.05 48.63 94.59
N PRO A 29 -15.77 48.94 95.71
CA PRO A 29 -15.95 50.33 96.17
C PRO A 29 -14.65 51.05 96.54
N THR A 30 -13.63 50.31 96.98
CA THR A 30 -12.29 50.82 97.30
C THR A 30 -11.31 50.40 96.22
N GLN A 31 -11.03 51.32 95.29
CA GLN A 31 -10.08 51.07 94.21
C GLN A 31 -8.64 51.05 94.75
N LYS A 32 -7.94 49.94 94.49
CA LYS A 32 -6.50 49.80 94.80
C LYS A 32 -5.65 50.48 93.71
N PRO A 33 -4.38 50.84 94.00
CA PRO A 33 -3.49 51.47 93.02
C PRO A 33 -3.30 50.65 91.74
N ASP A 34 -3.43 49.31 91.80
CA ASP A 34 -3.15 48.42 90.67
C ASP A 34 -4.35 48.22 89.72
N VAL A 35 -5.50 48.84 90.00
CA VAL A 35 -6.74 48.63 89.24
C VAL A 35 -6.63 49.13 87.79
N TYR A 36 -5.77 50.12 87.52
CA TYR A 36 -5.51 50.59 86.15
C TYR A 36 -4.86 49.51 85.27
N TRP A 37 -4.01 48.65 85.84
CA TRP A 37 -3.34 47.59 85.10
C TRP A 37 -4.36 46.51 84.68
N VAL A 38 -5.34 46.27 85.56
CA VAL A 38 -6.49 45.39 85.27
C VAL A 38 -7.35 45.95 84.14
N ALA A 39 -7.68 47.23 84.19
CA ALA A 39 -8.44 47.89 83.12
C ALA A 39 -7.67 47.92 81.79
N TYR A 40 -6.38 48.26 81.83
CA TYR A 40 -5.51 48.29 80.65
C TYR A 40 -5.44 46.95 79.95
N ASN A 41 -5.15 45.86 80.65
CA ASN A 41 -5.03 44.53 80.03
C ASN A 41 -6.36 44.03 79.47
N MET A 42 -7.47 44.28 80.20
CA MET A 42 -8.81 43.94 79.75
C MET A 42 -9.17 44.62 78.42
N TYR A 43 -8.89 45.93 78.32
CA TYR A 43 -9.16 46.73 77.14
C TYR A 43 -8.19 46.45 75.98
N LYS A 44 -6.90 46.30 76.28
CA LYS A 44 -5.87 45.86 75.32
C LYS A 44 -6.28 44.54 74.69
N PHE A 45 -6.73 43.60 75.50
CA PHE A 45 -7.14 42.28 75.07
C PHE A 45 -8.28 42.34 74.03
N ILE A 46 -9.34 43.11 74.33
CA ILE A 46 -10.47 43.28 73.41
C ILE A 46 -9.97 43.85 72.07
N CYS A 47 -9.12 44.88 72.11
CA CYS A 47 -8.53 45.46 70.91
C CYS A 47 -7.71 44.45 70.11
N GLN A 48 -6.85 43.68 70.77
CA GLN A 48 -6.03 42.66 70.11
C GLN A 48 -6.88 41.65 69.38
N SER A 49 -7.99 41.24 69.97
CA SER A 49 -8.81 40.19 69.38
C SER A 49 -9.75 40.69 68.28
N VAL A 50 -10.34 41.86 68.46
CA VAL A 50 -11.25 42.45 67.46
C VAL A 50 -10.48 42.89 66.23
N PHE A 51 -9.32 43.52 66.41
CA PHE A 51 -8.51 44.06 65.31
C PHE A 51 -7.38 43.14 64.85
N GLN A 52 -7.22 41.96 65.47
CA GLN A 52 -6.12 41.02 65.21
C GLN A 52 -4.73 41.67 65.34
N LEU A 53 -4.57 42.54 66.35
CA LEU A 53 -3.31 43.26 66.58
C LEU A 53 -2.32 42.39 67.35
N ASN A 54 -1.08 42.33 66.86
CA ASN A 54 0.02 41.65 67.53
C ASN A 54 0.43 42.39 68.82
N GLU A 55 1.00 41.71 69.81
CA GLU A 55 1.58 42.30 71.02
C GLU A 55 2.59 43.41 70.73
N ASN A 56 3.36 43.26 69.64
CA ASN A 56 4.32 44.27 69.18
C ASN A 56 3.67 45.62 68.84
N PHE A 57 2.37 45.63 68.49
CA PHE A 57 1.63 46.88 68.26
C PHE A 57 1.51 47.72 69.53
N PHE A 58 1.50 47.08 70.71
CA PHE A 58 1.40 47.76 72.01
C PHE A 58 2.76 47.87 72.72
N ALA A 59 3.82 47.30 72.14
CA ALA A 59 5.17 47.42 72.68
C ALA A 59 5.76 48.81 72.37
N THR A 60 6.62 49.26 73.27
CA THR A 60 7.43 50.47 73.14
C THR A 60 8.83 50.18 73.65
N ASP A 61 9.81 50.88 73.08
CA ASP A 61 11.19 50.79 73.55
C ASP A 61 11.25 51.22 75.03
N PRO A 62 11.79 50.40 75.95
CA PRO A 62 11.94 50.78 77.35
C PRO A 62 12.74 52.07 77.58
N GLU A 63 13.61 52.46 76.63
CA GLU A 63 14.42 53.67 76.70
C GLU A 63 13.67 54.94 76.28
N GLU A 64 12.47 54.82 75.68
CA GLU A 64 11.64 55.95 75.33
C GLU A 64 10.97 56.57 76.58
N ILE A 65 11.03 57.89 76.69
CA ILE A 65 10.33 58.66 77.73
C ILE A 65 8.82 58.37 77.74
N THR A 66 8.27 57.91 76.61
CA THR A 66 6.85 57.58 76.40
C THR A 66 6.48 56.11 76.66
N ALA A 67 7.43 55.25 77.09
CA ALA A 67 7.23 53.80 77.19
C ALA A 67 6.04 53.38 78.07
N GLY A 68 5.70 54.15 79.10
CA GLY A 68 4.53 53.88 79.96
C GLY A 68 3.21 54.40 79.40
N ALA A 69 3.21 55.50 78.65
CA ALA A 69 2.01 56.23 78.24
C ALA A 69 1.49 55.83 76.85
N LEU A 70 2.41 55.54 75.93
CA LEU A 70 2.08 55.26 74.53
C LEU A 70 1.27 53.97 74.33
N PRO A 71 1.51 52.85 75.05
CA PRO A 71 0.64 51.67 74.97
C PRO A 71 -0.80 51.97 75.39
N MET A 72 -0.99 52.74 76.47
CA MET A 72 -2.33 53.14 76.94
C MET A 72 -3.04 54.05 75.92
N LEU A 73 -2.30 54.97 75.29
CA LEU A 73 -2.84 55.83 74.24
C LEU A 73 -3.27 55.03 73.00
N ARG A 74 -2.50 54.00 72.61
CA ARG A 74 -2.86 53.10 71.51
C ARG A 74 -4.14 52.32 71.81
N VAL A 75 -4.27 51.77 73.02
CA VAL A 75 -5.50 51.10 73.46
C VAL A 75 -6.67 52.05 73.48
N ALA A 76 -6.50 53.26 74.04
CA ALA A 76 -7.56 54.27 74.08
C ALA A 76 -8.02 54.69 72.68
N THR A 77 -7.08 54.92 71.76
CA THR A 77 -7.40 55.29 70.37
C THR A 77 -8.17 54.17 69.66
N ALA A 78 -7.71 52.92 69.78
CA ALA A 78 -8.35 51.77 69.15
C ALA A 78 -9.75 51.51 69.71
N LEU A 79 -9.92 51.59 71.05
CA LEU A 79 -11.24 51.44 71.67
C LEU A 79 -12.17 52.59 71.37
N ASN A 80 -11.67 53.82 71.32
CA ASN A 80 -12.51 54.95 70.98
C ASN A 80 -13.02 54.82 69.54
N SER A 81 -12.17 54.40 68.59
CA SER A 81 -12.62 54.09 67.23
C SER A 81 -13.68 52.99 67.21
N LEU A 82 -13.49 51.93 67.98
CA LEU A 82 -14.43 50.81 68.05
C LEU A 82 -15.76 51.21 68.69
N LEU A 83 -15.71 51.90 69.83
CA LEU A 83 -16.89 52.34 70.56
C LEU A 83 -17.67 53.40 69.79
N ASN A 84 -17.01 54.30 69.05
CA ASN A 84 -17.69 55.24 68.16
C ASN A 84 -18.44 54.51 67.05
N ASP A 85 -17.84 53.48 66.45
CA ASP A 85 -18.49 52.63 65.45
C ASP A 85 -19.69 51.86 66.04
N LEU A 86 -19.63 51.45 67.32
CA LEU A 86 -20.69 50.69 67.98
C LEU A 86 -21.84 51.56 68.53
N GLN A 87 -21.52 52.73 69.09
CA GLN A 87 -22.48 53.61 69.76
C GLN A 87 -23.29 54.43 68.76
N GLY A 88 -22.76 54.67 67.56
CA GLY A 88 -23.46 55.23 66.39
C GLY A 88 -23.75 56.74 66.47
N ASP A 89 -24.21 57.27 67.61
CA ASP A 89 -24.59 58.67 67.82
C ASP A 89 -23.60 59.39 68.76
N PRO A 90 -22.80 60.36 68.26
CA PRO A 90 -21.83 61.10 69.07
C PRO A 90 -22.47 62.06 70.10
N ALA A 91 -23.77 62.34 70.03
CA ALA A 91 -24.46 63.16 71.04
C ALA A 91 -24.82 62.36 72.31
N ASN A 92 -24.88 61.02 72.20
CA ASN A 92 -25.17 60.10 73.30
C ASN A 92 -23.99 59.14 73.56
N SER A 93 -22.84 59.37 72.93
CA SER A 93 -21.66 58.55 73.12
C SER A 93 -21.08 58.78 74.50
N VAL A 94 -20.71 57.69 75.16
CA VAL A 94 -19.90 57.77 76.36
C VAL A 94 -18.47 57.88 75.88
N ASP A 95 -17.86 59.06 76.05
CA ASP A 95 -16.49 59.30 75.59
C ASP A 95 -15.51 58.36 76.30
N PHE A 96 -14.82 57.52 75.53
CA PHE A 96 -13.73 56.69 76.02
C PHE A 96 -12.41 57.43 75.91
N SER A 97 -11.66 57.50 77.01
CA SER A 97 -10.41 58.26 77.11
C SER A 97 -9.34 57.47 77.85
N VAL A 98 -8.10 57.97 77.82
CA VAL A 98 -6.99 57.40 78.60
C VAL A 98 -7.30 57.41 80.11
N THR A 99 -8.10 58.37 80.59
CA THR A 99 -8.55 58.43 81.99
C THR A 99 -9.39 57.22 82.37
N ASP A 100 -10.14 56.64 81.44
CA ASP A 100 -10.96 55.44 81.68
C ASP A 100 -10.13 54.16 81.82
N ILE A 101 -8.84 54.23 81.44
CA ILE A 101 -7.84 53.18 81.66
C ILE A 101 -7.07 53.44 82.95
N ILE A 102 -6.58 54.67 83.16
CA ILE A 102 -5.72 55.02 84.30
C ILE A 102 -6.51 55.14 85.62
N MET A 103 -7.75 55.61 85.53
CA MET A 103 -8.65 55.79 86.68
C MET A 103 -10.04 55.23 86.31
N PRO A 104 -10.16 53.90 86.18
CA PRO A 104 -11.37 53.29 85.64
C PRO A 104 -12.56 53.54 86.58
N ASN A 105 -13.65 54.09 86.06
CA ASN A 105 -14.89 54.26 86.83
C ASN A 105 -15.77 53.01 86.67
N ALA A 106 -16.15 52.34 87.76
CA ALA A 106 -16.92 51.09 87.72
C ALA A 106 -18.21 51.18 86.86
N LYS A 107 -18.97 52.27 86.99
CA LYS A 107 -20.22 52.48 86.23
C LYS A 107 -19.93 52.69 84.74
N LYS A 108 -18.90 53.47 84.41
CA LYS A 108 -18.53 53.79 83.02
C LYS A 108 -17.90 52.57 82.33
N THR A 109 -17.02 51.86 83.02
CA THR A 109 -16.44 50.58 82.57
C THR A 109 -17.52 49.54 82.28
N LYS A 110 -18.52 49.42 83.14
CA LYS A 110 -19.67 48.52 82.90
C LYS A 110 -20.39 48.86 81.60
N ILE A 111 -20.61 50.16 81.32
CA ILE A 111 -21.23 50.60 80.07
C ILE A 111 -20.36 50.22 78.87
N PHE A 112 -19.06 50.52 78.89
CA PHE A 112 -18.15 50.18 77.79
C PHE A 112 -18.12 48.68 77.50
N LEU A 113 -18.00 47.84 78.53
CA LEU A 113 -17.97 46.40 78.37
C LEU A 113 -19.30 45.81 77.90
N SER A 114 -20.41 46.49 78.19
CA SER A 114 -21.74 46.10 77.68
C SER A 114 -21.88 46.26 76.16
N TRP A 115 -21.09 47.15 75.56
CA TRP A 115 -20.96 47.27 74.11
C TRP A 115 -19.93 46.30 73.54
N LEU A 116 -18.77 46.19 74.21
CA LEU A 116 -17.62 45.48 73.66
C LEU A 116 -17.75 43.95 73.71
N ILE A 117 -18.31 43.40 74.80
CA ILE A 117 -18.39 41.94 74.99
C ILE A 117 -19.30 41.28 73.94
N PRO A 118 -20.56 41.71 73.74
CA PRO A 118 -21.43 41.08 72.75
C PRO A 118 -20.88 41.20 71.32
N TYR A 119 -20.22 42.32 71.01
CA TYR A 119 -19.60 42.53 69.72
C TYR A 119 -18.41 41.58 69.49
N TYR A 120 -17.56 41.39 70.51
CA TYR A 120 -16.47 40.43 70.48
C TYR A 120 -16.99 39.00 70.22
N GLU A 121 -18.03 38.58 70.94
CA GLU A 121 -18.61 37.23 70.78
C GLU A 121 -19.11 36.99 69.35
N VAL A 122 -19.79 37.97 68.76
CA VAL A 122 -20.28 37.90 67.37
C VAL A 122 -19.12 37.85 66.36
N ILE A 123 -18.08 38.66 66.56
CA ILE A 123 -16.90 38.62 65.66
C ILE A 123 -16.23 37.26 65.74
N ARG A 124 -16.02 36.74 66.96
CA ARG A 124 -15.34 35.46 67.17
C ARG A 124 -16.08 34.32 66.46
N GLU A 125 -17.40 34.21 66.67
CA GLU A 125 -18.21 33.16 66.02
C GLU A 125 -18.20 33.26 64.49
N ARG A 126 -18.20 34.48 63.95
CA ARG A 126 -18.21 34.67 62.50
C ARG A 126 -16.82 34.57 61.86
N LYS A 127 -15.74 34.69 62.64
CA LYS A 127 -14.36 34.55 62.17
C LYS A 127 -14.12 33.13 61.64
N ASP A 128 -14.43 32.13 62.45
CA ASP A 128 -14.19 30.72 62.10
C ASP A 128 -14.98 30.33 60.83
N TYR A 129 -16.24 30.77 60.73
CA TYR A 129 -17.06 30.57 59.53
C TYR A 129 -16.47 31.23 58.27
N VAL A 130 -15.90 32.42 58.39
CA VAL A 130 -15.27 33.12 57.25
C VAL A 130 -13.96 32.45 56.86
N GLU A 131 -13.17 31.97 57.83
CA GLU A 131 -11.93 31.25 57.59
C GLU A 131 -12.17 29.91 56.88
N ASP A 132 -13.20 29.16 57.28
CA ASP A 132 -13.64 27.94 56.61
C ASP A 132 -14.04 28.21 55.15
N LEU A 133 -14.76 29.31 54.89
CA LEU A 133 -15.13 29.70 53.53
C LEU A 133 -13.91 30.05 52.66
N PHE A 134 -12.91 30.74 53.21
CA PHE A 134 -11.67 31.03 52.49
C PHE A 134 -10.92 29.74 52.13
N ASN A 135 -10.79 28.82 53.09
CA ASN A 135 -10.14 27.53 52.87
C ASN A 135 -10.86 26.69 51.81
N GLU A 136 -12.20 26.69 51.81
CA GLU A 136 -12.99 25.99 50.79
C GLU A 136 -12.78 26.59 49.39
N ILE A 137 -12.74 27.92 49.29
CA ILE A 137 -12.49 28.62 48.02
C ILE A 137 -11.08 28.28 47.49
N ASP A 138 -10.06 28.34 48.35
CA ASP A 138 -8.69 28.05 47.96
C ASP A 138 -8.51 26.60 47.50
N GLN A 139 -9.12 25.64 48.21
CA GLN A 139 -9.07 24.23 47.83
C GLN A 139 -9.71 24.00 46.45
N ARG A 140 -10.91 24.56 46.23
CA ARG A 140 -11.59 24.46 44.93
C ARG A 140 -10.79 25.11 43.80
N ARG A 141 -10.11 26.23 44.08
CA ARG A 141 -9.24 26.89 43.09
C ARG A 141 -8.06 26.01 42.69
N ILE A 142 -7.46 25.30 43.65
CA ILE A 142 -6.39 24.34 43.37
C ILE A 142 -6.89 23.19 42.50
N ASP A 143 -8.08 22.66 42.80
CA ASP A 143 -8.63 21.54 42.04
C ASP A 143 -9.05 21.96 40.61
N LEU A 144 -9.61 23.17 40.45
CA LEU A 144 -9.87 23.75 39.13
C LEU A 144 -8.59 23.88 38.28
N GLN A 145 -7.48 24.33 38.87
CA GLN A 145 -6.21 24.44 38.16
C GLN A 145 -5.66 23.08 37.70
N LYS A 146 -5.86 22.02 38.49
CA LYS A 146 -5.48 20.66 38.09
C LYS A 146 -6.33 20.18 36.91
N ASP A 147 -7.64 20.40 36.98
CA ASP A 147 -8.57 20.01 35.91
C ASP A 147 -8.27 20.76 34.61
N GLU A 148 -7.99 22.07 34.67
CA GLU A 148 -7.55 22.86 33.50
C GLU A 148 -6.27 22.30 32.87
N PHE A 149 -5.30 21.90 33.70
CA PHE A 149 -4.07 21.28 33.23
C PHE A 149 -4.32 19.92 32.56
N GLU A 150 -5.16 19.06 33.17
CA GLU A 150 -5.54 17.77 32.58
C GLU A 150 -6.24 17.94 31.23
N VAL A 151 -7.17 18.90 31.13
CA VAL A 151 -7.85 19.22 29.87
C VAL A 151 -6.84 19.63 28.80
N SER A 152 -5.90 20.53 29.12
CA SER A 152 -4.86 20.95 28.19
C SER A 152 -4.00 19.78 27.68
N MET A 153 -3.66 18.84 28.57
CA MET A 153 -2.92 17.64 28.21
C MET A 153 -3.73 16.71 27.29
N MET A 154 -5.02 16.54 27.56
CA MET A 154 -5.91 15.75 26.70
C MET A 154 -6.09 16.38 25.32
N GLU A 155 -6.23 17.71 25.24
CA GLU A 155 -6.32 18.43 23.96
C GLU A 155 -5.08 18.22 23.09
N LYS A 156 -3.87 18.31 23.69
CA LYS A 156 -2.62 17.99 22.99
C LYS A 156 -2.58 16.55 22.48
N GLN A 157 -3.05 15.58 23.27
CA GLN A 157 -3.12 14.19 22.83
C GLN A 157 -4.11 13.99 21.68
N VAL A 158 -5.27 14.65 21.71
CA VAL A 158 -6.24 14.61 20.61
C VAL A 158 -5.64 15.19 19.33
N GLU A 159 -4.95 16.33 19.42
CA GLU A 159 -4.30 16.96 18.27
C GLU A 159 -3.21 16.07 17.67
N ASN A 160 -2.35 15.47 18.49
CA ASN A 160 -1.34 14.51 18.04
C ASN A 160 -1.97 13.30 17.32
N LYS A 161 -3.07 12.77 17.85
CA LYS A 161 -3.80 11.67 17.23
C LYS A 161 -4.44 12.08 15.89
N ARG A 162 -4.97 13.30 15.78
CA ARG A 162 -5.49 13.84 14.50
C ARG A 162 -4.41 13.92 13.43
N ARG A 163 -3.23 14.43 13.78
CA ARG A 163 -2.08 14.48 12.85
C ARG A 163 -1.66 13.10 12.38
N LEU A 164 -1.65 12.11 13.28
CA LEU A 164 -1.34 10.73 12.92
C LEU A 164 -2.38 10.14 11.94
N ILE A 165 -3.68 10.43 12.12
CA ILE A 165 -4.74 10.02 11.18
C ILE A 165 -4.49 10.63 9.80
N GLU A 166 -4.18 11.93 9.73
CA GLU A 166 -3.90 12.59 8.46
C GLU A 166 -2.68 11.98 7.76
N GLN A 167 -1.61 11.69 8.49
CA GLN A 167 -0.43 11.02 7.96
C GLN A 167 -0.76 9.62 7.40
N MET A 168 -1.51 8.81 8.14
CA MET A 168 -1.93 7.49 7.68
C MET A 168 -2.84 7.59 6.45
N LYS A 169 -3.72 8.60 6.38
CA LYS A 169 -4.58 8.84 5.21
C LYS A 169 -3.76 9.18 3.97
N ARG A 170 -2.69 9.98 4.11
CA ARG A 170 -1.75 10.27 3.02
C ARG A 170 -1.03 9.01 2.55
N GLN A 171 -0.47 8.22 3.48
CA GLN A 171 0.19 6.95 3.16
C GLN A 171 -0.76 5.96 2.47
N LYS A 172 -2.01 5.88 2.91
CA LYS A 172 -3.04 5.07 2.25
C LYS A 172 -3.23 5.52 0.79
N ASN A 173 -3.39 6.82 0.55
CA ASN A 173 -3.58 7.34 -0.81
C ASN A 173 -2.38 7.06 -1.71
N GLU A 174 -1.15 7.28 -1.21
CA GLU A 174 0.09 6.96 -1.94
C GLU A 174 0.16 5.47 -2.33
N MET A 175 -0.25 4.58 -1.42
CA MET A 175 -0.32 3.14 -1.69
C MET A 175 -1.39 2.78 -2.73
N PHE A 176 -2.56 3.45 -2.69
CA PHE A 176 -3.61 3.28 -3.72
C PHE A 176 -3.14 3.75 -5.09
N GLU A 177 -2.47 4.89 -5.18
CA GLU A 177 -1.90 5.39 -6.44
C GLU A 177 -0.82 4.44 -6.98
N LYS A 178 0.05 3.92 -6.10
CA LYS A 178 1.07 2.95 -6.49
C LYS A 178 0.44 1.64 -7.00
N ALA A 179 -0.63 1.18 -6.35
CA ALA A 179 -1.38 0.00 -6.81
C ALA A 179 -2.00 0.25 -8.19
N GLY A 180 -2.63 1.41 -8.40
CA GLY A 180 -3.19 1.79 -9.71
C GLY A 180 -2.14 1.81 -10.82
N ARG A 181 -0.97 2.42 -10.59
CA ARG A 181 0.15 2.40 -11.56
C ARG A 181 0.63 0.97 -11.88
N LEU A 182 0.69 0.09 -10.88
CA LEU A 182 1.07 -1.31 -11.09
C LEU A 182 -0.01 -2.08 -11.88
N GLU A 183 -1.29 -1.82 -11.66
CA GLU A 183 -2.38 -2.41 -12.44
C GLU A 183 -2.32 -1.97 -13.90
N GLU A 184 -2.05 -0.68 -14.16
CA GLU A 184 -1.81 -0.16 -15.51
C GLU A 184 -0.60 -0.82 -16.17
N GLU A 185 0.52 -0.96 -15.45
CA GLU A 185 1.72 -1.63 -15.96
C GLU A 185 1.45 -3.11 -16.30
N ILE A 186 0.70 -3.82 -15.44
CA ILE A 186 0.27 -5.20 -15.69
C ILE A 186 -0.62 -5.27 -16.95
N HIS A 187 -1.58 -4.35 -17.10
CA HIS A 187 -2.44 -4.31 -18.28
C HIS A 187 -1.63 -4.05 -19.55
N HIS A 188 -0.69 -3.10 -19.49
CA HIS A 188 0.21 -2.81 -20.60
C HIS A 188 1.07 -4.02 -20.99
N LYS A 189 1.69 -4.70 -20.01
CA LYS A 189 2.47 -5.92 -20.26
C LYS A 189 1.61 -7.06 -20.82
N LYS A 190 0.38 -7.23 -20.35
CA LYS A 190 -0.55 -8.22 -20.92
C LYS A 190 -0.87 -7.92 -22.39
N ALA A 191 -1.08 -6.65 -22.74
CA ALA A 191 -1.31 -6.24 -24.12
C ALA A 191 -0.08 -6.52 -25.00
N GLN A 192 1.13 -6.17 -24.53
CA GLN A 192 2.38 -6.50 -25.23
C GLN A 192 2.55 -8.01 -25.45
N ILE A 193 2.25 -8.83 -24.44
CA ILE A 193 2.29 -10.30 -24.56
C ILE A 193 1.28 -10.79 -25.62
N ALA A 194 0.06 -10.24 -25.64
CA ALA A 194 -0.94 -10.62 -26.64
C ALA A 194 -0.51 -10.25 -28.06
N GLU A 195 0.09 -9.07 -28.23
CA GLU A 195 0.68 -8.63 -29.50
C GLU A 195 1.81 -9.56 -29.96
N MET A 196 2.78 -9.86 -29.08
CA MET A 196 3.87 -10.80 -29.38
C MET A 196 3.36 -12.19 -29.75
N LYS A 197 2.33 -12.70 -29.05
CA LYS A 197 1.68 -13.96 -29.42
C LYS A 197 1.05 -13.90 -30.81
N GLY A 198 0.43 -12.79 -31.18
CA GLY A 198 -0.09 -12.57 -32.53
C GLY A 198 1.00 -12.55 -33.60
N VAL A 199 2.13 -11.91 -33.33
CA VAL A 199 3.30 -11.92 -34.23
C VAL A 199 3.85 -13.34 -34.39
N HIS A 200 4.05 -14.07 -33.28
CA HIS A 200 4.53 -15.45 -33.31
C HIS A 200 3.58 -16.38 -34.10
N ALA A 201 2.27 -16.27 -33.91
CA ALA A 201 1.29 -17.06 -34.65
C ALA A 201 1.38 -16.82 -36.16
N LYS A 202 1.52 -15.56 -36.59
CA LYS A 202 1.73 -15.21 -38.01
C LYS A 202 3.03 -15.77 -38.56
N GLN A 203 4.12 -15.69 -37.80
CA GLN A 203 5.40 -16.26 -38.19
C GLN A 203 5.33 -17.79 -38.31
N GLU A 204 4.62 -18.46 -37.42
CA GLU A 204 4.42 -19.91 -37.47
C GLU A 204 3.62 -20.32 -38.70
N GLU A 205 2.58 -19.56 -39.06
CA GLU A 205 1.80 -19.78 -40.28
C GLU A 205 2.62 -19.54 -41.54
N GLN A 206 3.43 -18.48 -41.57
CA GLN A 206 4.38 -18.23 -42.66
C GLN A 206 5.40 -19.36 -42.81
N LEU A 207 5.99 -19.83 -41.72
CA LEU A 207 6.91 -20.97 -41.71
C LEU A 207 6.24 -22.25 -42.23
N LYS A 208 5.00 -22.54 -41.81
CA LYS A 208 4.23 -23.69 -42.33
C LYS A 208 4.03 -23.57 -43.85
N SER A 209 3.66 -22.38 -44.35
CA SER A 209 3.49 -22.16 -45.78
C SER A 209 4.80 -22.34 -46.56
N PHE A 210 5.93 -21.86 -46.02
CA PHE A 210 7.25 -22.04 -46.62
C PHE A 210 7.67 -23.51 -46.68
N VAL A 211 7.42 -24.27 -45.60
CA VAL A 211 7.70 -25.70 -45.56
C VAL A 211 6.86 -26.45 -46.61
N GLU A 212 5.59 -26.08 -46.78
CA GLU A 212 4.72 -26.68 -47.81
C GLU A 212 5.24 -26.38 -49.22
N LEU A 213 5.68 -25.15 -49.46
CA LEU A 213 6.28 -24.71 -50.73
C LEU A 213 7.57 -25.46 -51.04
N LEU A 214 8.47 -25.59 -50.05
CA LEU A 214 9.70 -26.37 -50.17
C LEU A 214 9.43 -27.87 -50.44
N LYS A 215 8.39 -28.45 -49.82
CA LYS A 215 7.98 -29.83 -50.12
C LYS A 215 7.51 -29.98 -51.57
N GLN A 216 6.75 -29.00 -52.08
CA GLN A 216 6.31 -29.00 -53.47
C GLN A 216 7.50 -28.88 -54.43
N GLU A 217 8.40 -27.92 -54.21
CA GLU A 217 9.61 -27.77 -55.02
C GLU A 217 10.50 -29.02 -54.97
N HIS A 218 10.64 -29.64 -53.80
CA HIS A 218 11.39 -30.88 -53.68
C HIS A 218 10.71 -32.02 -54.47
N ALA A 219 9.38 -32.09 -54.47
CA ALA A 219 8.65 -33.10 -55.24
C ALA A 219 8.82 -32.89 -56.75
N THR A 220 8.78 -31.63 -57.23
CA THR A 220 9.02 -31.31 -58.64
C THR A 220 10.46 -31.62 -59.04
N LEU A 221 11.45 -31.21 -58.24
CA LEU A 221 12.86 -31.55 -58.48
C LEU A 221 13.09 -33.06 -58.55
N LYS A 222 12.43 -33.83 -57.68
CA LYS A 222 12.52 -35.30 -57.71
C LYS A 222 11.92 -35.86 -59.00
N ALA A 223 10.77 -35.35 -59.44
CA ALA A 223 10.13 -35.76 -60.69
C ALA A 223 11.00 -35.41 -61.91
N GLU A 224 11.55 -34.20 -61.97
CA GLU A 224 12.48 -33.77 -63.03
C GLU A 224 13.76 -34.61 -63.04
N LYS A 225 14.29 -34.97 -61.87
CA LYS A 225 15.44 -35.89 -61.75
C LYS A 225 15.12 -37.28 -62.30
N GLU A 226 13.93 -37.82 -62.02
CA GLU A 226 13.48 -39.10 -62.57
C GLU A 226 13.28 -39.02 -64.09
N GLU A 227 12.69 -37.93 -64.60
CA GLU A 227 12.54 -37.67 -66.02
C GLU A 227 13.89 -37.57 -66.73
N ASN A 228 14.84 -36.80 -66.19
CA ASN A 228 16.21 -36.73 -66.70
C ASN A 228 16.89 -38.09 -66.69
N SER A 229 16.75 -38.90 -65.63
CA SER A 229 17.30 -40.25 -65.60
C SER A 229 16.68 -41.15 -66.68
N ASN A 230 15.38 -41.02 -66.94
CA ASN A 230 14.71 -41.74 -68.01
C ASN A 230 15.18 -41.27 -69.40
N LEU A 231 15.33 -39.96 -69.59
CA LEU A 231 15.90 -39.39 -70.81
C LEU A 231 17.34 -39.85 -71.02
N GLU A 232 18.19 -39.83 -70.01
CA GLU A 232 19.55 -40.37 -70.08
C GLU A 232 19.55 -41.85 -70.48
N LYS A 233 18.71 -42.69 -69.86
CA LYS A 233 18.57 -44.11 -70.25
C LYS A 233 18.14 -44.26 -71.69
N ASN A 234 17.16 -43.47 -72.14
CA ASN A 234 16.65 -43.50 -73.50
C ASN A 234 17.71 -43.01 -74.51
N ILE A 235 18.46 -41.96 -74.18
CA ILE A 235 19.56 -41.43 -74.99
C ILE A 235 20.69 -42.46 -75.08
N VAL A 236 21.02 -43.15 -73.99
CA VAL A 236 22.07 -44.19 -74.00
C VAL A 236 21.63 -45.44 -74.77
N GLN A 237 20.35 -45.81 -74.69
CA GLN A 237 19.80 -46.94 -75.46
C GLN A 237 19.51 -46.60 -76.92
N SER A 238 19.33 -45.33 -77.26
CA SER A 238 19.02 -44.88 -78.62
C SER A 238 20.10 -45.28 -79.64
N PRO A 239 21.41 -45.07 -79.40
CA PRO A 239 22.49 -45.58 -80.25
C PRO A 239 22.46 -47.11 -80.40
N GLU A 240 22.18 -47.86 -79.35
CA GLU A 240 22.13 -49.33 -79.43
C GLU A 240 20.93 -49.81 -80.26
N ARG A 241 19.77 -49.15 -80.12
CA ARG A 241 18.58 -49.44 -80.94
C ARG A 241 18.82 -49.06 -82.40
N LEU A 242 19.38 -47.87 -82.65
CA LEU A 242 19.74 -47.40 -83.99
C LEU A 242 20.80 -48.30 -84.63
N LEU A 243 21.79 -48.79 -83.87
CA LEU A 243 22.79 -49.73 -84.37
C LEU A 243 22.16 -51.06 -84.78
N LYS A 244 21.23 -51.60 -83.98
CA LYS A 244 20.48 -52.81 -84.34
C LYS A 244 19.57 -52.61 -85.56
N GLU A 245 18.93 -51.45 -85.67
CA GLU A 245 18.15 -51.08 -86.86
C GLU A 245 19.05 -50.95 -88.10
N ILE A 246 20.25 -50.38 -87.95
CA ILE A 246 21.24 -50.32 -89.03
C ILE A 246 21.72 -51.74 -89.41
N GLU A 247 21.96 -52.62 -88.44
CA GLU A 247 22.35 -54.01 -88.69
C GLU A 247 21.27 -54.79 -89.44
N THR A 248 20.03 -54.71 -88.99
CA THR A 248 18.89 -55.35 -89.69
C THR A 248 18.67 -54.76 -91.09
N LEU A 249 18.88 -53.46 -91.28
CA LEU A 249 18.86 -52.84 -92.61
C LEU A 249 20.04 -53.32 -93.48
N LYS A 250 21.23 -53.51 -92.91
CA LYS A 250 22.38 -54.09 -93.64
C LYS A 250 22.11 -55.53 -94.06
N GLU A 251 21.60 -56.36 -93.17
CA GLU A 251 21.20 -57.74 -93.48
C GLU A 251 20.15 -57.77 -94.60
N ALA A 252 19.17 -56.88 -94.55
CA ALA A 252 18.17 -56.75 -95.62
C ALA A 252 18.80 -56.28 -96.95
N ILE A 253 19.76 -55.37 -96.92
CA ILE A 253 20.52 -54.93 -98.12
C ILE A 253 21.34 -56.09 -98.69
N ASP A 254 22.00 -56.87 -97.84
CA ASP A 254 22.79 -58.03 -98.26
C ASP A 254 21.90 -59.12 -98.85
N GLU A 255 20.71 -59.36 -98.29
CA GLU A 255 19.72 -60.28 -98.85
C GLU A 255 19.23 -59.82 -100.23
N VAL A 256 18.91 -58.52 -100.38
CA VAL A 256 18.51 -57.94 -101.67
C VAL A 256 19.66 -58.00 -102.67
N SER A 257 20.90 -57.75 -102.24
CA SER A 257 22.09 -57.85 -103.10
C SER A 257 22.37 -59.29 -103.54
N GLY A 258 22.19 -60.26 -102.64
CA GLY A 258 22.28 -61.69 -102.97
C GLY A 258 21.22 -62.10 -103.99
N LYS A 259 19.95 -61.70 -103.77
CA LYS A 259 18.87 -61.92 -104.75
C LYS A 259 19.17 -61.24 -106.09
N LEU A 260 19.77 -60.04 -106.07
CA LEU A 260 20.18 -59.34 -107.29
C LEU A 260 21.21 -60.16 -108.07
N VAL A 261 22.26 -60.65 -107.41
CA VAL A 261 23.29 -61.52 -108.03
C VAL A 261 22.68 -62.80 -108.59
N GLU A 262 21.73 -63.42 -107.89
CA GLU A 262 21.00 -64.59 -108.39
C GLU A 262 20.15 -64.26 -109.62
N THR A 263 19.44 -63.12 -109.63
CA THR A 263 18.72 -62.67 -110.82
C THR A 263 19.65 -62.29 -111.97
N GLU A 264 20.80 -61.67 -111.73
CA GLU A 264 21.81 -61.39 -112.75
C GLU A 264 22.40 -62.67 -113.33
N LYS A 265 22.61 -63.69 -112.49
CA LYS A 265 23.01 -65.03 -112.92
C LYS A 265 21.92 -65.69 -113.75
N SER A 266 20.66 -65.59 -113.32
CA SER A 266 19.49 -66.08 -114.06
C SER A 266 19.35 -65.37 -115.41
N ILE A 267 19.58 -64.05 -115.47
CA ILE A 267 19.61 -63.27 -116.71
C ILE A 267 20.75 -63.74 -117.60
N ARG A 268 21.96 -63.96 -117.07
CA ARG A 268 23.08 -64.52 -117.85
C ARG A 268 22.77 -65.91 -118.39
N ASP A 269 22.15 -66.78 -117.59
CA ASP A 269 21.71 -68.11 -118.02
C ASP A 269 20.61 -68.03 -119.08
N MET A 270 19.67 -67.09 -118.93
CA MET A 270 18.63 -66.81 -119.94
C MET A 270 19.22 -66.19 -121.21
N GLN A 271 20.22 -65.32 -121.12
CA GLN A 271 20.95 -64.79 -122.27
C GLN A 271 21.75 -65.90 -122.97
N ARG A 272 22.37 -66.81 -122.22
CA ARG A 272 23.03 -67.99 -122.76
C ARG A 272 22.04 -68.91 -123.47
N ARG A 273 20.89 -69.20 -122.84
CA ARG A 273 19.78 -69.92 -123.48
C ARG A 273 19.25 -69.20 -124.70
N LYS A 274 19.17 -67.87 -124.68
CA LYS A 274 18.76 -67.06 -125.84
C LYS A 274 19.78 -67.15 -126.97
N SER A 275 21.08 -67.11 -126.67
CA SER A 275 22.15 -67.33 -127.66
C SER A 275 22.14 -68.75 -128.20
N GLU A 276 21.89 -69.75 -127.35
CA GLU A 276 21.66 -71.14 -127.77
C GLU A 276 20.40 -71.27 -128.62
N LEU A 277 19.31 -70.57 -128.30
CA LEU A 277 18.07 -70.52 -129.09
C LEU A 277 18.27 -69.75 -130.41
N ALA A 278 19.11 -68.71 -130.42
CA ALA A 278 19.49 -68.00 -131.63
C ALA A 278 20.34 -68.90 -132.54
N HIS A 279 21.29 -69.65 -131.97
CA HIS A 279 22.02 -70.70 -132.70
C HIS A 279 21.13 -71.85 -133.14
N LEU A 280 20.14 -72.26 -132.34
CA LEU A 280 19.14 -73.26 -132.71
C LEU A 280 18.22 -72.74 -133.80
N MET A 281 17.82 -71.47 -133.76
CA MET A 281 17.07 -70.82 -134.82
C MET A 281 17.89 -70.71 -136.09
N GLU A 282 19.17 -70.32 -136.00
CA GLU A 282 20.11 -70.24 -137.12
C GLU A 282 20.32 -71.63 -137.74
N ASN A 283 20.45 -72.65 -136.89
CA ASN A 283 20.45 -74.06 -137.29
C ASN A 283 19.09 -74.52 -137.85
N CYS A 284 17.96 -74.01 -137.37
CA CYS A 284 16.63 -74.31 -137.91
C CYS A 284 16.39 -73.61 -139.26
N THR A 285 16.92 -72.40 -139.49
CA THR A 285 16.94 -71.76 -140.81
C THR A 285 17.88 -72.49 -141.77
N ALA A 286 19.05 -72.93 -141.30
CA ALA A 286 19.96 -73.77 -142.08
C ALA A 286 19.34 -75.16 -142.37
N LEU A 287 18.62 -75.76 -141.41
CA LEU A 287 17.91 -77.04 -141.57
C LEU A 287 16.65 -76.89 -142.44
N LEU A 288 15.97 -75.75 -142.46
CA LEU A 288 14.86 -75.46 -143.38
C LEU A 288 15.35 -75.22 -144.82
N GLU A 289 16.54 -74.64 -145.00
CA GLU A 289 17.20 -74.54 -146.31
C GLU A 289 17.82 -75.89 -146.77
N GLU A 290 18.18 -76.78 -145.83
CA GLU A 290 18.72 -78.11 -146.12
C GLU A 290 17.62 -79.19 -146.32
N LEU A 291 16.45 -79.05 -145.68
CA LEU A 291 15.23 -79.88 -145.90
C LEU A 291 14.57 -79.64 -147.28
N ALA A 292 14.86 -78.52 -147.95
CA ALA A 292 14.49 -78.29 -149.35
C ALA A 292 15.49 -78.91 -150.35
N ARG A 293 16.64 -79.44 -149.90
CA ARG A 293 17.71 -79.92 -150.78
C ARG A 293 18.19 -81.35 -150.55
N LYS A 294 17.68 -82.08 -149.56
CA LYS A 294 17.93 -83.52 -149.38
C LYS A 294 16.65 -84.31 -149.16
N CYS A 295 15.88 -84.43 -150.24
CA CYS A 295 14.95 -85.54 -150.43
C CYS A 295 15.66 -86.77 -151.06
N GLU A 296 16.93 -87.04 -150.72
CA GLU A 296 17.55 -88.31 -151.12
C GLU A 296 18.74 -88.72 -150.23
N SER A 297 18.53 -89.88 -149.59
CA SER A 297 19.52 -90.80 -148.99
C SER A 297 20.13 -90.38 -147.64
N LYS A 298 19.75 -91.09 -146.56
CA LYS A 298 20.53 -92.18 -145.90
C LYS A 298 21.55 -91.59 -144.92
N TRP A 299 21.85 -92.12 -143.74
CA TRP A 299 21.61 -93.40 -143.08
C TRP A 299 22.53 -93.38 -141.85
N GLU A 300 22.04 -93.95 -140.76
CA GLU A 300 22.80 -94.52 -139.65
C GLU A 300 23.70 -93.70 -138.73
N HIS A 301 23.58 -94.14 -137.46
CA HIS A 301 24.64 -94.29 -136.47
C HIS A 301 25.17 -92.96 -135.92
N PHE A 302 25.44 -92.80 -134.64
CA PHE A 302 25.97 -93.75 -133.70
C PHE A 302 25.92 -93.11 -132.30
N ASN A 303 25.53 -93.91 -131.31
CA ASN A 303 25.98 -93.90 -129.90
C ASN A 303 25.90 -92.59 -129.07
N LYS A 304 25.14 -92.58 -127.97
CA LYS A 304 25.51 -93.15 -126.64
C LYS A 304 26.91 -92.71 -126.23
N GLU A 305 27.07 -91.78 -125.29
CA GLU A 305 27.00 -91.94 -123.82
C GLU A 305 27.86 -90.76 -123.29
N LEU A 306 27.81 -90.21 -122.08
CA LEU A 306 27.54 -90.77 -120.76
C LEU A 306 27.39 -89.57 -119.81
N HIS A 307 26.57 -89.75 -118.78
CA HIS A 307 26.25 -88.77 -117.76
C HIS A 307 26.95 -89.08 -116.44
N LYS A 308 27.16 -88.01 -115.66
CA LYS A 308 27.36 -87.96 -114.19
C LYS A 308 28.70 -88.50 -113.67
N GLY A 309 29.35 -87.88 -112.69
CA GLY A 309 29.01 -86.73 -111.86
C GLY A 309 29.85 -86.77 -110.58
N ASN A 310 30.07 -85.59 -109.99
CA ASN A 310 30.42 -85.32 -108.58
C ASN A 310 31.71 -85.92 -108.00
N THR A 311 32.52 -85.26 -107.18
CA THR A 311 32.56 -83.90 -106.59
C THR A 311 33.93 -83.81 -105.89
N ASP A 312 34.49 -82.61 -105.85
CA ASP A 312 35.62 -82.18 -105.01
C ASP A 312 35.28 -82.32 -103.50
N LEU A 313 36.20 -82.58 -102.56
CA LEU A 313 37.44 -81.88 -102.16
C LEU A 313 37.22 -80.52 -101.46
N ASN A 314 37.59 -80.51 -100.18
CA ASN A 314 38.29 -79.48 -99.38
C ASN A 314 37.72 -78.06 -99.21
N GLU A 315 37.48 -77.64 -97.97
CA GLU A 315 38.37 -76.85 -97.07
C GLU A 315 38.35 -75.35 -97.37
N LEU A 316 37.89 -74.54 -96.41
CA LEU A 316 38.60 -73.47 -95.66
C LEU A 316 37.93 -72.16 -96.07
N GLU A 317 37.46 -71.27 -95.18
CA GLU A 317 38.21 -70.57 -94.14
C GLU A 317 37.24 -69.73 -93.27
N GLU A 318 37.76 -69.29 -92.12
CA GLU A 318 37.40 -68.06 -91.38
C GLU A 318 36.50 -68.06 -90.13
N MET A 319 37.17 -67.68 -89.03
CA MET A 319 36.76 -66.75 -87.97
C MET A 319 36.31 -67.32 -86.61
N ASN A 320 37.34 -67.77 -85.88
CA ASN A 320 37.34 -67.97 -84.44
C ASN A 320 37.32 -66.63 -83.68
N GLY A 321 36.12 -66.19 -83.30
CA GLY A 321 35.89 -65.10 -82.36
C GLY A 321 36.05 -65.55 -80.91
N LYS A 322 36.74 -64.72 -80.11
CA LYS A 322 36.61 -64.47 -78.65
C LYS A 322 37.98 -64.10 -78.07
N SER A 323 38.22 -62.82 -77.75
CA SER A 323 39.12 -62.50 -76.61
C SER A 323 39.20 -61.05 -76.09
N ILE A 324 38.68 -59.99 -76.74
CA ILE A 324 39.16 -58.62 -76.36
C ILE A 324 38.11 -57.63 -75.81
N GLU A 325 36.80 -57.83 -75.95
CA GLU A 325 35.81 -56.81 -75.49
C GLU A 325 35.13 -57.05 -74.13
N ALA A 326 35.35 -58.19 -73.48
CA ALA A 326 34.68 -58.52 -72.22
C ALA A 326 35.33 -57.92 -70.95
N LYS A 327 36.54 -57.32 -71.02
CA LYS A 327 37.26 -56.80 -69.85
C LYS A 327 37.03 -55.32 -69.52
N LYS A 328 36.51 -54.49 -70.44
CA LYS A 328 36.28 -53.05 -70.19
C LYS A 328 34.91 -52.71 -69.58
N ARG A 329 33.90 -53.58 -69.71
CA ARG A 329 32.53 -53.28 -69.24
C ARG A 329 32.27 -53.60 -67.77
N VAL A 330 33.11 -54.41 -67.12
CA VAL A 330 32.95 -54.80 -65.69
C VAL A 330 33.63 -53.82 -64.73
N GLU A 331 34.69 -53.12 -65.18
CA GLU A 331 35.49 -52.23 -64.31
C GLU A 331 34.91 -50.80 -64.18
N GLN A 332 34.19 -50.31 -65.21
CA GLN A 332 33.46 -49.03 -65.16
C GLN A 332 32.14 -49.11 -64.37
N ALA A 333 31.47 -50.27 -64.37
CA ALA A 333 30.25 -50.48 -63.56
C ALA A 333 30.57 -50.54 -62.05
N ARG A 334 31.73 -51.10 -61.69
CA ARG A 334 32.15 -51.25 -60.29
C ARG A 334 32.64 -49.93 -59.64
N ARG A 335 33.20 -49.00 -60.42
CA ARG A 335 33.57 -47.65 -59.93
C ARG A 335 32.36 -46.75 -59.68
N LYS A 336 31.40 -46.72 -60.62
CA LYS A 336 30.17 -45.92 -60.46
C LYS A 336 29.30 -46.40 -59.29
N GLN A 337 29.20 -47.71 -59.08
CA GLN A 337 28.46 -48.28 -57.95
C GLN A 337 29.13 -47.99 -56.59
N HIS A 338 30.47 -47.88 -56.55
CA HIS A 338 31.20 -47.55 -55.32
C HIS A 338 31.09 -46.05 -54.97
N GLU A 339 31.10 -45.16 -55.96
CA GLU A 339 30.88 -43.71 -55.77
C GLU A 339 29.44 -43.40 -55.33
N GLU A 340 28.42 -44.06 -55.89
CA GLU A 340 27.03 -43.91 -55.43
C GLU A 340 26.81 -44.45 -54.01
N LEU A 341 27.46 -45.56 -53.64
CA LEU A 341 27.38 -46.10 -52.29
C LEU A 341 28.09 -45.20 -51.26
N GLN A 342 29.21 -44.56 -51.62
CA GLN A 342 29.85 -43.57 -50.76
C GLN A 342 29.01 -42.29 -50.60
N LYS A 343 28.37 -41.83 -51.68
CA LYS A 343 27.52 -40.64 -51.64
C LYS A 343 26.23 -40.89 -50.82
N ASN A 344 25.59 -42.03 -51.00
CA ASN A 344 24.44 -42.44 -50.18
C ASN A 344 24.80 -42.68 -48.72
N ALA A 345 25.98 -43.23 -48.43
CA ALA A 345 26.44 -43.37 -47.05
C ALA A 345 26.67 -41.99 -46.38
N HIS A 346 27.20 -41.02 -47.12
CA HIS A 346 27.42 -39.67 -46.62
C HIS A 346 26.12 -38.88 -46.43
N GLU A 347 25.18 -38.96 -47.37
CA GLU A 347 23.85 -38.35 -47.24
C GLU A 347 23.05 -38.97 -46.08
N LYS A 348 23.15 -40.30 -45.89
CA LYS A 348 22.53 -40.97 -44.74
C LYS A 348 23.12 -40.51 -43.41
N GLN A 349 24.44 -40.34 -43.36
CA GLN A 349 25.12 -39.88 -42.15
C GLN A 349 24.80 -38.42 -41.82
N GLN A 350 24.70 -37.54 -42.83
CA GLN A 350 24.25 -36.16 -42.64
C GLN A 350 22.80 -36.07 -42.15
N LEU A 351 21.90 -36.92 -42.66
CA LEU A 351 20.53 -36.99 -42.19
C LEU A 351 20.42 -37.54 -40.77
N GLU A 352 21.26 -38.51 -40.39
CA GLU A 352 21.34 -39.02 -39.01
C GLU A 352 21.85 -37.92 -38.05
N ASP A 353 22.88 -37.16 -38.44
CA ASP A 353 23.40 -36.04 -37.64
C ASP A 353 22.37 -34.90 -37.49
N GLU A 354 21.62 -34.55 -38.55
CA GLU A 354 20.51 -33.60 -38.47
C GLU A 354 19.37 -34.09 -37.57
N PHE A 355 19.06 -35.40 -37.62
CA PHE A 355 18.03 -36.00 -36.77
C PHE A 355 18.42 -35.96 -35.29
N GLU A 356 19.69 -36.26 -34.99
CA GLU A 356 20.24 -36.20 -33.64
C GLU A 356 20.22 -34.76 -33.11
N GLN A 357 20.65 -33.78 -33.92
CA GLN A 357 20.55 -32.35 -33.55
C GLN A 357 19.11 -31.90 -33.29
N LYS A 358 18.16 -32.28 -34.15
CA LYS A 358 16.72 -31.96 -33.96
C LYS A 358 16.17 -32.60 -32.69
N ARG A 359 16.63 -33.81 -32.36
CA ARG A 359 16.22 -34.54 -31.15
C ARG A 359 16.77 -33.88 -29.89
N GLU A 360 18.02 -33.44 -29.91
CA GLU A 360 18.64 -32.66 -28.83
C GLU A 360 17.94 -31.31 -28.63
N GLN A 361 17.65 -30.58 -29.73
CA GLN A 361 16.88 -29.33 -29.66
C GLN A 361 15.48 -29.53 -29.07
N LYS A 362 14.79 -30.61 -29.47
CA LYS A 362 13.49 -30.96 -28.90
C LYS A 362 13.58 -31.24 -27.40
N ALA A 363 14.58 -32.00 -26.96
CA ALA A 363 14.81 -32.29 -25.55
C ALA A 363 15.15 -31.03 -24.74
N ALA A 364 15.91 -30.10 -25.31
CA ALA A 364 16.22 -28.81 -24.69
C ALA A 364 14.95 -27.95 -24.50
N ILE A 365 14.10 -27.85 -25.53
CA ILE A 365 12.83 -27.12 -25.46
C ILE A 365 11.86 -27.76 -24.45
N GLU A 366 11.77 -29.09 -24.42
CA GLU A 366 10.92 -29.79 -23.45
C GLU A 366 11.38 -29.54 -22.01
N ASN A 367 12.69 -29.46 -21.76
CA ASN A 367 13.23 -29.08 -20.45
C ASN A 367 12.93 -27.61 -20.10
N GLU A 368 13.07 -26.68 -21.06
CA GLU A 368 12.72 -25.27 -20.84
C GLU A 368 11.24 -25.08 -20.49
N ILE A 369 10.34 -25.76 -21.23
CA ILE A 369 8.90 -25.73 -20.95
C ILE A 369 8.62 -26.24 -19.54
N ARG A 370 9.27 -27.33 -19.13
CA ARG A 370 9.10 -27.90 -17.79
C ARG A 370 9.59 -26.94 -16.70
N THR A 371 10.76 -26.33 -16.86
CA THR A 371 11.27 -25.34 -15.89
C THR A 371 10.36 -24.14 -15.78
N GLU A 372 9.77 -23.68 -16.88
CA GLU A 372 8.90 -22.50 -16.87
C GLU A 372 7.52 -22.81 -16.28
N GLN A 373 7.00 -24.04 -16.45
CA GLN A 373 5.81 -24.52 -15.75
C GLN A 373 6.02 -24.62 -14.24
N GLU A 374 7.18 -25.08 -13.78
CA GLU A 374 7.56 -25.11 -12.36
C GLU A 374 7.64 -23.68 -11.79
N ARG A 375 8.22 -22.74 -12.56
CA ARG A 375 8.30 -21.32 -12.20
C ARG A 375 6.92 -20.65 -12.12
N GLU A 376 6.02 -20.96 -13.03
CA GLU A 376 4.64 -20.46 -13.02
C GLU A 376 3.86 -20.96 -11.80
N LYS A 377 4.04 -22.23 -11.41
CA LYS A 377 3.47 -22.78 -10.18
C LYS A 377 3.99 -22.05 -8.94
N ALA A 378 5.31 -21.84 -8.85
CA ALA A 378 5.92 -21.13 -7.73
C ALA A 378 5.37 -19.69 -7.61
N LEU A 379 5.26 -18.96 -8.73
CA LEU A 379 4.69 -17.61 -8.76
C LEU A 379 3.21 -17.59 -8.34
N LYS A 380 2.40 -18.56 -8.77
CA LYS A 380 1.00 -18.68 -8.35
C LYS A 380 0.87 -18.89 -6.85
N GLU A 381 1.75 -19.71 -6.27
CA GLU A 381 1.76 -20.02 -4.84
C GLU A 381 2.24 -18.83 -4.00
N GLU A 382 3.26 -18.12 -4.47
CA GLU A 382 3.73 -16.86 -3.88
C GLU A 382 2.64 -15.78 -3.92
N ASN A 383 1.94 -15.63 -5.05
CA ASN A 383 0.87 -14.66 -5.19
C ASN A 383 -0.32 -14.97 -4.25
N LYS A 384 -0.63 -16.26 -4.05
CA LYS A 384 -1.63 -16.70 -3.06
C LYS A 384 -1.21 -16.34 -1.62
N LYS A 385 0.08 -16.50 -1.28
CA LYS A 385 0.64 -16.04 0.01
C LYS A 385 0.53 -14.52 0.17
N HIS A 386 0.84 -13.74 -0.86
CA HIS A 386 0.70 -12.28 -0.82
C HIS A 386 -0.74 -11.82 -0.64
N GLN A 387 -1.70 -12.43 -1.36
CA GLN A 387 -3.12 -12.14 -1.17
C GLN A 387 -3.61 -12.46 0.25
N SER A 388 -3.15 -13.58 0.83
CA SER A 388 -3.46 -13.93 2.21
C SER A 388 -2.91 -12.91 3.21
N LYS A 389 -1.64 -12.51 3.07
CA LYS A 389 -1.02 -11.46 3.90
C LYS A 389 -1.73 -10.11 3.74
N HIS A 390 -2.17 -9.78 2.53
CA HIS A 390 -2.89 -8.53 2.29
C HIS A 390 -4.25 -8.51 3.01
N LYS A 391 -5.00 -9.62 2.97
CA LYS A 391 -6.24 -9.76 3.74
C LYS A 391 -6.00 -9.65 5.25
N GLU A 392 -4.99 -10.34 5.76
CA GLU A 392 -4.64 -10.28 7.20
C GLU A 392 -4.25 -8.86 7.63
N MET A 393 -3.50 -8.12 6.81
CA MET A 393 -3.21 -6.71 7.08
C MET A 393 -4.46 -5.83 7.03
N GLN A 394 -5.37 -6.04 6.06
CA GLN A 394 -6.62 -5.29 6.00
C GLN A 394 -7.49 -5.50 7.25
N GLU A 395 -7.56 -6.73 7.76
CA GLU A 395 -8.26 -7.03 9.01
C GLU A 395 -7.62 -6.34 10.22
N LYS A 396 -6.28 -6.41 10.35
CA LYS A 396 -5.56 -5.68 11.41
C LYS A 396 -5.79 -4.17 11.33
N TYR A 397 -5.81 -3.59 10.13
CA TYR A 397 -6.13 -2.17 9.94
C TYR A 397 -7.55 -1.84 10.41
N LYS A 398 -8.55 -2.65 10.06
CA LYS A 398 -9.93 -2.46 10.53
C LYS A 398 -10.05 -2.58 12.05
N GLU A 399 -9.34 -3.53 12.65
CA GLU A 399 -9.34 -3.72 14.10
C GLU A 399 -8.67 -2.55 14.84
N ILE A 400 -7.56 -2.03 14.31
CA ILE A 400 -6.90 -0.83 14.86
C ILE A 400 -7.82 0.39 14.71
N ASP A 401 -8.43 0.59 13.55
CA ASP A 401 -9.31 1.73 13.28
C ASP A 401 -10.56 1.70 14.19
N THR A 402 -11.16 0.53 14.42
CA THR A 402 -12.28 0.37 15.35
C THR A 402 -11.87 0.67 16.80
N LYS A 403 -10.79 0.07 17.30
CA LYS A 403 -10.27 0.34 18.66
C LYS A 403 -9.90 1.81 18.85
N PHE A 404 -9.32 2.44 17.83
CA PHE A 404 -8.91 3.84 17.90
C PHE A 404 -10.10 4.80 17.91
N ASN A 405 -11.11 4.55 17.05
CA ASN A 405 -12.35 5.32 17.03
C ASN A 405 -13.16 5.17 18.33
N GLU A 406 -13.13 3.99 18.94
CA GLU A 406 -13.74 3.74 20.24
C GLU A 406 -13.02 4.50 21.36
N ALA A 407 -11.69 4.51 21.36
CA ALA A 407 -10.90 5.31 22.29
C ALA A 407 -11.22 6.81 22.16
N ILE A 408 -11.30 7.35 20.93
CA ILE A 408 -11.67 8.75 20.69
C ILE A 408 -13.07 9.05 21.25
N ARG A 409 -14.05 8.17 21.01
CA ARG A 409 -15.40 8.34 21.57
C ARG A 409 -15.39 8.36 23.10
N ASN A 410 -14.63 7.48 23.73
CA ASN A 410 -14.49 7.44 25.19
C ASN A 410 -13.84 8.72 25.74
N TYR A 411 -12.78 9.23 25.10
CA TYR A 411 -12.17 10.50 25.50
C TYR A 411 -13.13 11.69 25.31
N MET A 412 -13.87 11.75 24.20
CA MET A 412 -14.88 12.80 24.00
C MET A 412 -15.99 12.74 25.04
N LYS A 413 -16.44 11.54 25.43
CA LYS A 413 -17.45 11.36 26.47
C LYS A 413 -16.93 11.85 27.82
N LYS A 414 -15.73 11.42 28.24
CA LYS A 414 -15.09 11.91 29.47
C LYS A 414 -14.88 13.42 29.47
N SER A 415 -14.43 14.00 28.35
CA SER A 415 -14.27 15.45 28.23
C SER A 415 -15.59 16.20 28.42
N LYS A 416 -16.70 15.69 27.88
CA LYS A 416 -18.03 16.27 28.12
C LYS A 416 -18.45 16.17 29.58
N GLU A 417 -18.22 15.03 30.22
CA GLU A 417 -18.53 14.81 31.64
C GLU A 417 -17.73 15.79 32.54
N ILE A 418 -16.43 15.97 32.25
CA ILE A 418 -15.58 16.93 32.98
C ILE A 418 -16.05 18.36 32.75
N LYS A 419 -16.34 18.77 31.50
CA LYS A 419 -16.87 20.11 31.21
C LYS A 419 -18.19 20.38 31.93
N GLN A 420 -19.03 19.37 32.07
CA GLN A 420 -20.27 19.50 32.82
C GLN A 420 -20.00 19.70 34.32
N LYS A 421 -19.08 18.92 34.90
CA LYS A 421 -18.65 19.12 36.30
C LYS A 421 -18.08 20.50 36.55
N ILE A 422 -17.20 21.00 35.67
CA ILE A 422 -16.66 22.36 35.75
C ILE A 422 -17.80 23.38 35.75
N SER A 423 -18.78 23.24 34.85
CA SER A 423 -19.92 24.16 34.81
C SER A 423 -20.80 24.10 36.07
N GLU A 424 -20.94 22.92 36.68
CA GLU A 424 -21.65 22.75 37.95
C GLU A 424 -20.87 23.38 39.12
N GLU A 425 -19.55 23.20 39.16
CA GLU A 425 -18.70 23.83 40.19
C GLU A 425 -18.64 25.35 40.04
N GLU A 426 -18.54 25.90 38.83
CA GLU A 426 -18.62 27.34 38.55
C GLU A 426 -19.93 27.94 39.08
N LYS A 427 -21.06 27.24 38.92
CA LYS A 427 -22.35 27.68 39.46
C LYS A 427 -22.35 27.68 40.98
N ILE A 428 -21.73 26.68 41.62
CA ILE A 428 -21.63 26.61 43.08
C ILE A 428 -20.72 27.74 43.59
N ILE A 429 -19.54 27.94 42.99
CA ILE A 429 -18.62 29.02 43.32
C ILE A 429 -19.32 30.38 43.20
N LYS A 430 -20.05 30.60 42.11
CA LYS A 430 -20.82 31.84 41.91
C LYS A 430 -21.90 32.02 42.99
N SER A 431 -22.66 30.97 43.31
CA SER A 431 -23.67 31.03 44.37
C SER A 431 -23.06 31.31 45.75
N THR A 432 -21.91 30.72 46.06
CA THR A 432 -21.19 30.96 47.32
C THR A 432 -20.61 32.36 47.37
N SER A 433 -20.05 32.85 46.25
CA SER A 433 -19.58 34.24 46.12
C SER A 433 -20.73 35.24 46.32
N ASP A 434 -21.91 34.99 45.75
CA ASP A 434 -23.10 35.81 45.95
C ASP A 434 -23.56 35.81 47.43
N LYS A 435 -23.49 34.66 48.11
CA LYS A 435 -23.78 34.57 49.56
C LYS A 435 -22.76 35.35 50.38
N MET A 436 -21.48 35.25 50.05
CA MET A 436 -20.40 36.00 50.70
C MET A 436 -20.60 37.51 50.51
N GLN A 437 -20.92 37.95 49.28
CA GLN A 437 -21.20 39.34 48.98
C GLN A 437 -22.41 39.86 49.78
N LYS A 438 -23.49 39.08 49.86
CA LYS A 438 -24.66 39.40 50.71
C LYS A 438 -24.31 39.46 52.19
N ALA A 439 -23.43 38.59 52.68
CA ALA A 439 -22.96 38.65 54.06
C ALA A 439 -22.15 39.93 54.31
N ILE A 440 -21.23 40.28 53.40
CA ILE A 440 -20.46 41.53 53.45
C ILE A 440 -21.40 42.75 53.40
N GLU A 441 -22.40 42.74 52.53
CA GLU A 441 -23.41 43.80 52.45
C GLU A 441 -24.27 43.86 53.72
N ALA A 442 -24.67 42.73 54.30
CA ALA A 442 -25.38 42.69 55.57
C ALA A 442 -24.52 43.27 56.71
N TYR A 443 -23.22 42.96 56.73
CA TYR A 443 -22.27 43.59 57.65
C TYR A 443 -22.17 45.11 57.44
N LYS A 444 -22.07 45.57 56.19
CA LYS A 444 -22.09 47.01 55.85
C LYS A 444 -23.42 47.67 56.18
N ASN A 445 -24.53 46.97 56.02
CA ASN A 445 -25.88 47.47 56.30
C ASN A 445 -26.19 47.50 57.79
N ILE A 446 -25.66 46.57 58.58
CA ILE A 446 -25.65 46.70 60.05
C ILE A 446 -24.86 47.95 60.45
N LYS A 447 -23.76 48.25 59.76
CA LYS A 447 -22.99 49.48 59.94
C LYS A 447 -23.78 50.75 59.52
N SER A 448 -24.62 50.70 58.48
CA SER A 448 -25.36 51.87 57.96
C SER A 448 -26.77 52.06 58.53
N LEU A 449 -27.46 51.00 58.99
CA LEU A 449 -28.74 51.09 59.71
C LEU A 449 -28.57 51.80 61.07
N GLY A 450 -27.38 51.72 61.66
CA GLY A 450 -26.98 52.58 62.78
C GLY A 450 -27.07 54.07 62.44
N SER A 451 -26.82 54.46 61.18
CA SER A 451 -26.93 55.84 60.70
C SER A 451 -28.34 56.24 60.22
N ILE A 452 -29.14 55.37 59.60
CA ILE A 452 -30.46 55.77 59.05
C ILE A 452 -31.53 55.90 60.15
N MET A 453 -31.47 55.08 61.21
CA MET A 453 -32.37 55.29 62.36
C MET A 453 -32.07 56.59 63.11
N HIS A 454 -30.91 57.22 62.88
CA HIS A 454 -30.57 58.54 63.40
C HIS A 454 -31.36 59.64 62.68
N ASP A 455 -31.53 59.55 61.37
CA ASP A 455 -32.21 60.57 60.56
C ASP A 455 -33.75 60.56 60.70
N GLN A 456 -34.37 59.39 60.92
CA GLN A 456 -35.81 59.31 61.16
C GLN A 456 -36.20 59.84 62.55
N ASN A 457 -35.36 59.65 63.56
CA ASN A 457 -35.61 60.16 64.92
C ASN A 457 -35.42 61.69 65.01
N ILE A 458 -34.53 62.27 64.19
CA ILE A 458 -34.37 63.74 64.08
C ILE A 458 -35.64 64.40 63.49
N ASN A 459 -36.36 63.72 62.59
CA ASN A 459 -37.59 64.27 62.00
C ASN A 459 -38.83 64.09 62.90
N GLU A 460 -38.89 63.05 63.74
CA GLU A 460 -39.97 62.91 64.73
C GLU A 460 -39.84 63.87 65.92
N VAL A 461 -38.61 64.19 66.35
CA VAL A 461 -38.37 65.18 67.42
C VAL A 461 -38.65 66.61 66.93
N LYS A 462 -38.26 66.96 65.70
CA LYS A 462 -38.60 68.28 65.10
C LYS A 462 -40.11 68.49 64.90
N ASN A 463 -40.88 67.42 64.72
CA ASN A 463 -42.35 67.52 64.61
C ASN A 463 -43.08 67.60 65.96
N ASN A 464 -42.44 67.19 67.06
CA ASN A 464 -43.01 67.30 68.41
C ASN A 464 -42.68 68.63 69.12
N GLU A 465 -41.64 69.36 68.71
CA GLU A 465 -41.32 70.70 69.25
C GLU A 465 -42.26 71.82 68.74
N ASN A 466 -43.09 71.55 67.74
CA ASN A 466 -44.08 72.52 67.20
C ASN A 466 -45.50 72.36 67.77
N LYS A 467 -45.72 71.56 68.82
CA LYS A 467 -46.98 71.57 69.57
C LYS A 467 -46.87 72.49 70.79
N PRO A 468 -47.65 73.58 70.86
CA PRO A 468 -47.65 74.45 72.03
C PRO A 468 -48.23 73.70 73.25
N PRO A 469 -47.73 73.97 74.46
CA PRO A 469 -48.23 73.31 75.67
C PRO A 469 -49.69 73.74 75.92
N ASN A 470 -50.60 72.76 75.95
CA ASN A 470 -51.95 72.94 76.48
C ASN A 470 -51.86 72.91 78.01
N ASN A 471 -52.19 74.08 78.59
CA ASN A 471 -52.50 74.43 79.99
C ASN A 471 -52.31 73.38 81.08
#